data_AF-A0A1H1AHI1-F1
#
_entry.id   AF-A0A1H1AHI1-F1
#
_cell.length_a   1.000
_cell.length_b   1.000
_cell.length_c   1.000
_cell.angle_alpha   90.00
_cell.angle_beta   90.00
_cell.angle_gamma   90.00
#
_symmetry.space_group_name_H-M   'P 1'
#
loop_
_entity.id
_entity.type
_entity.pdbx_description
1 polymer ?
#
loop_
_entity_poly.entity_id
_entity_poly.type
_entity_poly.pdbx_seq_one_letter_code
_entity_poly.pdbx_strand_id
1 'polypeptide(L)'
;MYKVVLGSMLALAAVTASAKIDSDGAPTKVNLSGSFEEQRVAILKDLDGGKVYSEISAKERGDVKDALNRISGVLQAPSGVQGLNEEQKAKVFNDQELVNAILTRAGEDSRLVCTREKVVGSHRPTTQCFTVAERRRMRESDQDTLRQKNRVILRGNN
;
A
#
# COMPACT_ATOMS: atom_id res chain seq x y z
N MET A 1 42.30 -46.74 -38.20
CA MET A 1 42.22 -46.24 -36.80
C MET A 1 41.32 -45.01 -36.80
N TYR A 2 40.06 -45.22 -36.42
CA TYR A 2 39.05 -44.19 -36.19
C TYR A 2 39.36 -43.46 -34.88
N LYS A 3 39.28 -42.12 -34.83
CA LYS A 3 38.59 -41.39 -33.75
C LYS A 3 38.07 -40.05 -34.26
N VAL A 4 36.78 -39.86 -33.97
CA VAL A 4 35.83 -38.88 -34.46
C VAL A 4 35.87 -37.62 -33.59
N VAL A 5 35.81 -36.46 -34.23
CA VAL A 5 35.43 -35.16 -33.67
C VAL A 5 33.98 -35.24 -33.21
N LEU A 6 33.62 -34.84 -31.98
CA LEU A 6 32.35 -34.15 -31.65
C LEU A 6 32.11 -34.07 -30.13
N GLY A 7 31.79 -32.85 -29.67
CA GLY A 7 30.76 -32.61 -28.64
C GLY A 7 31.17 -32.80 -27.17
N SER A 8 31.65 -31.73 -26.53
CA SER A 8 31.41 -31.54 -25.09
C SER A 8 30.35 -30.47 -24.92
N MET A 9 29.14 -30.97 -24.65
CA MET A 9 27.91 -30.25 -24.40
C MET A 9 28.00 -29.67 -22.98
N LEU A 10 28.23 -28.35 -22.86
CA LEU A 10 28.21 -27.66 -21.58
C LEU A 10 26.76 -27.56 -21.12
N ALA A 11 26.41 -28.39 -20.14
CA ALA A 11 25.07 -28.55 -19.62
C ALA A 11 24.58 -27.31 -18.85
N LEU A 12 23.29 -27.03 -19.04
CA LEU A 12 22.43 -26.10 -18.32
C LEU A 12 22.66 -26.10 -16.79
N ALA A 13 22.87 -24.90 -16.24
CA ALA A 13 22.35 -24.54 -14.93
C ALA A 13 21.93 -23.06 -14.99
N ALA A 14 20.77 -22.80 -15.60
CA ALA A 14 20.07 -21.55 -15.41
C ALA A 14 19.57 -21.52 -13.96
N VAL A 15 20.38 -20.95 -13.06
CA VAL A 15 19.89 -20.47 -11.76
C VAL A 15 18.94 -19.31 -12.09
N THR A 16 17.66 -19.65 -12.26
CA THR A 16 16.58 -18.68 -12.15
C THR A 16 16.47 -18.36 -10.67
N ALA A 17 17.22 -17.35 -10.24
CA ALA A 17 16.94 -16.70 -8.98
C ALA A 17 15.53 -16.09 -9.11
N SER A 18 14.52 -16.78 -8.60
CA SER A 18 13.24 -16.16 -8.27
C SER A 18 13.55 -15.13 -7.18
N ALA A 19 13.84 -13.91 -7.61
CA ALA A 19 13.77 -12.75 -6.74
C ALA A 19 12.32 -12.72 -6.22
N LYS A 20 12.16 -13.07 -4.95
CA LYS A 20 10.96 -12.72 -4.21
C LYS A 20 10.91 -11.21 -4.27
N ILE A 21 9.91 -10.68 -4.97
CA ILE A 21 9.57 -9.27 -4.86
C ILE A 21 9.13 -9.12 -3.40
N ASP A 22 10.05 -8.66 -2.56
CA ASP A 22 9.67 -7.99 -1.34
C ASP A 22 8.75 -6.86 -1.80
N SER A 23 7.48 -6.94 -1.40
CA SER A 23 6.52 -5.87 -1.57
C SER A 23 7.00 -4.67 -0.77
N ASP A 24 7.96 -3.94 -1.32
CA ASP A 24 8.18 -2.54 -1.00
C ASP A 24 6.81 -1.88 -1.20
N GLY A 25 6.28 -1.31 -0.12
CA GLY A 25 4.90 -0.81 0.05
C GLY A 25 4.50 0.35 -0.87
N ALA A 26 4.73 0.20 -2.18
CA ALA A 26 4.14 1.02 -3.20
C ALA A 26 2.67 0.61 -3.36
N PRO A 27 1.73 1.58 -3.34
CA PRO A 27 0.32 1.29 -3.54
C PRO A 27 0.12 0.66 -4.93
N THR A 28 -0.38 -0.57 -4.94
CA THR A 28 -0.66 -1.29 -6.18
C THR A 28 -1.89 -0.65 -6.82
N LYS A 29 -1.71 -0.01 -7.98
CA LYS A 29 -2.83 0.50 -8.79
C LYS A 29 -3.59 -0.68 -9.38
N VAL A 30 -4.88 -0.76 -9.11
CA VAL A 30 -5.77 -1.80 -9.66
C VAL A 30 -5.86 -1.62 -11.17
N ASN A 31 -5.69 -2.71 -11.93
CA ASN A 31 -5.79 -2.72 -13.38
C ASN A 31 -6.88 -3.71 -13.84
N LEU A 32 -7.79 -3.24 -14.70
CA LEU A 32 -8.93 -3.99 -15.21
C LEU A 32 -8.63 -4.80 -16.49
N SER A 33 -7.52 -4.54 -17.19
CA SER A 33 -7.22 -5.17 -18.50
C SER A 33 -6.31 -6.41 -18.42
N GLY A 34 -5.98 -6.87 -17.20
CA GLY A 34 -5.09 -8.00 -16.95
C GLY A 34 -5.61 -8.95 -15.86
N SER A 35 -4.72 -9.49 -15.03
CA SER A 35 -5.05 -10.43 -13.95
C SER A 35 -5.70 -9.75 -12.73
N PHE A 36 -6.83 -9.09 -12.95
CA PHE A 36 -7.58 -8.39 -11.90
C PHE A 36 -7.88 -9.29 -10.69
N GLU A 37 -8.23 -10.56 -10.91
CA GLU A 37 -8.50 -11.50 -9.81
C GLU A 37 -7.27 -11.80 -8.95
N GLU A 38 -6.09 -11.92 -9.57
CA GLU A 38 -4.83 -12.08 -8.81
C GLU A 38 -4.52 -10.84 -7.99
N GLN A 39 -4.70 -9.65 -8.58
CA GLN A 39 -4.54 -8.37 -7.88
C GLN A 39 -5.52 -8.23 -6.73
N ARG A 40 -6.80 -8.59 -6.94
CA ARG A 40 -7.84 -8.57 -5.91
C ARG A 40 -7.45 -9.46 -4.73
N VAL A 41 -7.04 -10.69 -4.99
CA VAL A 41 -6.63 -11.64 -3.94
C VAL A 41 -5.43 -11.10 -3.16
N ALA A 42 -4.44 -10.53 -3.84
CA ALA A 42 -3.29 -9.90 -3.19
C ALA A 42 -3.71 -8.72 -2.29
N ILE A 43 -4.54 -7.81 -2.81
CA ILE A 43 -5.04 -6.65 -2.06
C ILE A 43 -5.84 -7.10 -0.82
N LEU A 44 -6.73 -8.08 -0.96
CA LEU A 44 -7.50 -8.60 0.18
C LEU A 44 -6.59 -9.17 1.26
N LYS A 45 -5.56 -9.92 0.86
CA LYS A 45 -4.55 -10.44 1.79
C LYS A 45 -3.79 -9.32 2.51
N ASP A 46 -3.41 -8.27 1.80
CA ASP A 46 -2.68 -7.14 2.39
C ASP A 46 -3.55 -6.31 3.34
N LEU A 47 -4.83 -6.15 3.03
CA LEU A 47 -5.81 -5.49 3.90
C LEU A 47 -6.06 -6.26 5.20
N ASP A 48 -6.04 -7.59 5.15
CA ASP A 48 -6.19 -8.46 6.32
C ASP A 48 -4.88 -8.61 7.11
N GLY A 49 -3.74 -8.59 6.42
CA GLY A 49 -2.41 -8.71 7.03
C GLY A 49 -1.97 -7.49 7.85
N GLY A 50 -2.55 -6.32 7.60
CA GLY A 50 -2.38 -5.11 8.42
C GLY A 50 -0.97 -4.48 8.41
N LYS A 51 -0.05 -4.97 7.57
CA LYS A 51 1.32 -4.47 7.47
C LYS A 51 1.46 -3.35 6.43
N VAL A 52 0.91 -3.55 5.24
CA VAL A 52 1.05 -2.64 4.09
C VAL A 52 0.18 -1.40 4.28
N TYR A 53 -1.04 -1.60 4.76
CA TYR A 53 -2.03 -0.56 5.02
C TYR A 53 -2.32 -0.50 6.52
N SER A 54 -1.32 -0.22 7.35
CA SER A 54 -1.47 -0.18 8.81
C SER A 54 -2.38 0.97 9.28
N GLU A 55 -2.41 2.10 8.55
CA GLU A 55 -3.18 3.30 8.89
C GLU A 55 -4.56 3.35 8.21
N ILE A 56 -4.97 2.30 7.49
CA ILE A 56 -6.30 2.26 6.87
C ILE A 56 -7.40 2.01 7.92
N SER A 57 -8.45 2.83 7.88
CA SER A 57 -9.59 2.69 8.79
C SER A 57 -10.44 1.45 8.47
N ALA A 58 -11.20 0.96 9.45
CA ALA A 58 -12.11 -0.18 9.25
C ALA A 58 -13.18 0.12 8.18
N LYS A 59 -13.66 1.36 8.12
CA LYS A 59 -14.61 1.81 7.10
C LYS A 59 -14.01 1.73 5.70
N GLU A 60 -12.83 2.29 5.50
CA GLU A 60 -12.14 2.28 4.21
C GLU A 60 -11.81 0.86 3.74
N ARG A 61 -11.47 -0.05 4.67
CA ARG A 61 -11.31 -1.48 4.33
C ARG A 61 -12.61 -2.07 3.80
N GLY A 62 -13.73 -1.79 4.45
CA GLY A 62 -15.05 -2.22 3.98
C GLY A 62 -15.35 -1.68 2.59
N ASP A 63 -15.19 -0.37 2.41
CA ASP A 63 -15.47 0.31 1.14
C ASP A 63 -14.62 -0.27 -0.02
N VAL A 64 -13.33 -0.57 0.23
CA VAL A 64 -12.45 -1.22 -0.76
C VAL A 64 -12.89 -2.65 -1.06
N LYS A 65 -13.20 -3.45 -0.03
CA LYS A 65 -13.67 -4.84 -0.21
C LYS A 65 -14.94 -4.88 -1.04
N ASP A 66 -15.89 -4.00 -0.76
CA ASP A 66 -17.16 -3.92 -1.47
C ASP A 66 -16.97 -3.49 -2.93
N ALA A 67 -16.13 -2.47 -3.18
CA ALA A 67 -15.80 -2.03 -4.54
C ALA A 67 -15.10 -3.12 -5.36
N LEU A 68 -14.13 -3.82 -4.78
CA LEU A 68 -13.45 -4.95 -5.43
C LEU A 68 -14.42 -6.09 -5.79
N ASN A 69 -15.38 -6.39 -4.90
CA ASN A 69 -16.40 -7.40 -5.15
C ASN A 69 -17.37 -6.98 -6.27
N ARG A 70 -17.77 -5.71 -6.33
CA ARG A 70 -18.61 -5.18 -7.42
C ARG A 70 -17.90 -5.30 -8.77
N ILE A 71 -16.64 -4.86 -8.84
CA ILE A 71 -15.83 -4.97 -10.07
C ILE A 71 -15.70 -6.43 -10.49
N SER A 72 -15.35 -7.33 -9.56
CA SER A 72 -15.23 -8.77 -9.83
C SER A 72 -16.52 -9.36 -10.41
N GLY A 73 -17.68 -9.04 -9.82
CA GLY A 73 -18.97 -9.51 -10.31
C GLY A 73 -19.30 -9.04 -11.73
N VAL A 74 -18.91 -7.81 -12.09
CA VAL A 74 -19.10 -7.28 -13.45
C VAL A 74 -18.15 -7.96 -14.44
N LEU A 75 -16.90 -8.21 -14.06
CA LEU A 75 -15.90 -8.85 -14.91
C LEU A 75 -16.19 -10.34 -15.17
N GLN A 76 -16.83 -11.03 -14.23
CA GLN A 76 -17.23 -12.44 -14.37
C GLN A 76 -18.52 -12.63 -15.21
N ALA A 77 -19.20 -11.55 -15.58
CA ALA A 77 -20.38 -11.64 -16.43
C ALA A 77 -20.01 -12.21 -17.82
N PRO A 78 -20.87 -13.04 -18.46
CA PRO A 78 -20.57 -13.70 -19.74
C PRO A 78 -20.21 -12.73 -20.88
N SER A 79 -20.69 -11.50 -20.78
CA SER A 79 -20.47 -10.43 -21.76
C SER A 79 -19.22 -9.57 -21.47
N GLY A 80 -18.56 -9.79 -20.32
CA GLY A 80 -17.37 -9.08 -19.88
C GLY A 80 -17.54 -7.55 -19.86
N VAL A 81 -16.41 -6.82 -19.90
CA VAL A 81 -16.39 -5.34 -19.97
C VAL A 81 -16.95 -4.84 -21.31
N GLN A 82 -16.82 -5.62 -22.39
CA GLN A 82 -17.24 -5.21 -23.73
C GLN A 82 -18.77 -5.19 -23.90
N GLY A 83 -19.49 -6.01 -23.15
CA GLY A 83 -20.96 -6.02 -23.15
C GLY A 83 -21.61 -5.07 -22.14
N LEU A 84 -20.82 -4.25 -21.44
CA LEU A 84 -21.36 -3.25 -20.53
C LEU A 84 -21.90 -2.04 -21.28
N ASN A 85 -23.02 -1.51 -20.82
CA ASN A 85 -23.48 -0.20 -21.24
C ASN A 85 -22.57 0.90 -20.66
N GLU A 86 -22.67 2.12 -21.18
CA GLU A 86 -21.81 3.23 -20.76
C GLU A 86 -21.97 3.58 -19.27
N GLU A 87 -23.17 3.41 -18.70
CA GLU A 87 -23.39 3.62 -17.26
C GLU A 87 -22.65 2.59 -16.41
N GLN A 88 -22.68 1.32 -16.80
CA GLN A 88 -21.99 0.23 -16.11
C GLN A 88 -20.49 0.38 -16.19
N LYS A 89 -19.95 0.78 -17.36
CA LYS A 89 -18.53 1.11 -17.50
C LYS A 89 -18.15 2.24 -16.55
N ALA A 90 -18.93 3.32 -16.51
CA ALA A 90 -18.69 4.43 -15.61
C ALA A 90 -18.68 3.99 -14.13
N LYS A 91 -19.60 3.10 -13.72
CA LYS A 91 -19.60 2.55 -12.35
C LYS A 91 -18.33 1.76 -12.04
N VAL A 92 -17.88 0.90 -12.94
CA VAL A 92 -16.64 0.11 -12.76
C VAL A 92 -15.41 1.03 -12.66
N PHE A 93 -15.31 2.05 -13.51
CA PHE A 93 -14.23 3.03 -13.44
C PHE A 93 -14.28 3.83 -12.13
N ASN A 94 -15.45 4.24 -11.68
CA ASN A 94 -15.60 4.93 -10.40
C ASN A 94 -15.19 4.04 -9.22
N ASP A 95 -15.57 2.77 -9.24
CA ASP A 95 -15.15 1.80 -8.21
C ASP A 95 -13.63 1.58 -8.24
N GLN A 96 -13.02 1.52 -9.42
CA GLN A 96 -11.57 1.40 -9.57
C GLN A 96 -10.86 2.63 -8.99
N GLU A 97 -11.32 3.84 -9.33
CA GLU A 97 -10.74 5.09 -8.81
C GLU A 97 -10.90 5.20 -7.30
N LEU A 98 -12.06 4.80 -6.76
CA LEU A 98 -12.28 4.75 -5.31
C LEU A 98 -11.25 3.86 -4.61
N VAL A 99 -11.05 2.64 -5.12
CA VAL A 99 -10.07 1.69 -4.57
C VAL A 99 -8.66 2.27 -4.67
N ASN A 100 -8.29 2.78 -5.85
CA ASN A 100 -6.97 3.37 -6.08
C ASN A 100 -6.70 4.55 -5.14
N ALA A 101 -7.67 5.44 -4.95
CA ALA A 101 -7.54 6.61 -4.09
C ALA A 101 -7.34 6.20 -2.61
N ILE A 102 -8.13 5.24 -2.13
CA ILE A 102 -8.02 4.76 -0.75
C ILE A 102 -6.68 4.06 -0.52
N LEU A 103 -6.32 3.10 -1.38
CA LEU A 103 -5.08 2.34 -1.22
C LEU A 103 -3.83 3.21 -1.37
N THR A 104 -3.85 4.19 -2.28
CA THR A 104 -2.74 5.13 -2.45
C THR A 104 -2.50 5.93 -1.18
N ARG A 105 -3.55 6.58 -0.64
CA ARG A 105 -3.44 7.34 0.61
C ARG A 105 -3.04 6.45 1.77
N ALA A 106 -3.69 5.30 1.94
CA ALA A 106 -3.39 4.39 3.04
C ALA A 106 -1.94 3.87 2.99
N GLY A 107 -1.41 3.57 1.81
CA GLY A 107 -0.02 3.17 1.63
C GLY A 107 0.96 4.30 1.93
N GLU A 108 0.66 5.52 1.48
CA GLU A 108 1.48 6.70 1.79
C GLU A 108 1.53 7.01 3.28
N ASP A 109 0.40 6.91 3.97
CA ASP A 109 0.26 7.14 5.41
C ASP A 109 0.95 6.05 6.24
N SER A 110 0.90 4.80 5.78
CA SER A 110 1.46 3.63 6.46
C SER A 110 2.98 3.49 6.29
N ARG A 111 3.61 4.26 5.39
CA ARG A 111 5.05 4.21 5.16
C ARG A 111 5.81 4.56 6.44
N LEU A 112 6.79 3.72 6.80
CA LEU A 112 7.65 3.95 7.94
C LEU A 112 8.76 4.96 7.61
N VAL A 113 8.96 5.91 8.50
CA VAL A 113 10.09 6.85 8.47
C VAL A 113 10.88 6.70 9.77
N CYS A 114 12.07 6.12 9.66
CA CYS A 114 12.99 5.94 10.77
C CYS A 114 13.97 7.11 10.85
N THR A 115 14.05 7.77 12.00
CA THR A 115 15.05 8.80 12.29
C THR A 115 15.97 8.34 13.40
N ARG A 116 17.25 8.70 13.29
CA ARG A 116 18.26 8.44 14.31
C ARG A 116 18.52 9.72 15.07
N GLU A 117 18.06 9.79 16.31
CA GLU A 117 18.07 11.01 17.12
C GLU A 117 18.77 10.75 18.47
N LYS A 118 19.35 11.79 19.05
CA LYS A 118 19.92 11.76 20.40
C LYS A 118 18.85 12.29 21.36
N VAL A 119 18.50 11.47 22.35
CA VAL A 119 17.53 11.86 23.38
C VAL A 119 18.15 12.90 24.31
N VAL A 120 17.39 13.93 24.70
CA VAL A 120 17.86 14.94 25.66
C VAL A 120 18.31 14.27 26.95
N GLY A 121 19.51 14.61 27.43
CA GLY A 121 20.11 13.99 28.61
C GLY A 121 20.91 12.70 28.34
N SER A 122 21.03 12.24 27.08
CA SER A 122 21.87 11.11 26.71
C SER A 122 22.66 11.39 25.43
N HIS A 123 23.95 11.04 25.41
CA HIS A 123 24.77 11.10 24.19
C HIS A 123 24.56 9.89 23.27
N ARG A 124 23.80 8.87 23.70
CA ARG A 124 23.56 7.66 22.93
C ARG A 124 22.45 7.91 21.90
N PRO A 125 22.72 7.77 20.59
CA PRO A 125 21.69 7.88 19.57
C PRO A 125 20.80 6.63 19.56
N THR A 126 19.49 6.83 19.47
CA THR A 126 18.48 5.78 19.32
C THR A 126 17.77 5.94 17.97
N THR A 127 17.38 4.83 17.35
CA THR A 127 16.57 4.84 16.14
C THR A 127 15.10 4.74 16.52
N GLN A 128 14.28 5.67 16.07
CA GLN A 128 12.83 5.65 16.25
C GLN A 128 12.16 5.60 14.89
N CYS A 129 11.19 4.70 14.73
CA CYS A 129 10.44 4.52 13.49
C CYS A 129 8.97 4.81 13.74
N PHE A 130 8.39 5.67 12.92
CA PHE A 130 6.97 6.03 12.98
C PHE A 130 6.39 5.99 11.57
N THR A 131 5.08 5.74 11.46
CA THR A 131 4.37 5.93 10.19
C THR A 131 4.30 7.42 9.85
N VAL A 132 4.06 7.76 8.58
CA VAL A 132 3.87 9.14 8.15
C VAL A 132 2.67 9.76 8.86
N ALA A 133 1.57 9.01 8.97
CA ALA A 133 0.38 9.45 9.70
C ALA A 133 0.67 9.68 11.18
N GLU A 134 1.40 8.78 11.85
CA GLU A 134 1.75 8.95 13.27
C GLU A 134 2.61 10.18 13.51
N ARG A 135 3.60 10.41 12.64
CA ARG A 135 4.44 11.61 12.71
C ARG A 135 3.62 12.89 12.54
N ARG A 136 2.62 12.87 11.67
CA ARG A 136 1.69 14.00 11.48
C ARG A 136 0.85 14.23 12.73
N ARG A 137 0.24 13.18 13.30
CA ARG A 137 -0.52 13.26 14.56
C ARG A 137 0.31 13.83 15.70
N MET A 138 1.56 13.36 15.85
CA MET A 138 2.49 13.85 16.86
C MET A 138 2.72 15.35 16.71
N ARG A 139 3.04 15.84 15.50
CA ARG A 139 3.25 17.27 15.25
C ARG A 139 2.01 18.13 15.51
N GLU A 140 0.83 17.65 15.11
CA GLU A 140 -0.43 18.36 15.34
C GLU A 140 -0.72 18.45 16.85
N SER A 141 -0.56 17.35 17.58
CA SER A 141 -0.75 17.32 19.03
C SER A 141 0.21 18.22 19.82
N ASP A 142 1.47 18.32 19.37
CA ASP A 142 2.47 19.21 19.96
C ASP A 142 2.08 20.68 19.73
N GLN A 143 1.64 21.03 18.51
CA GLN A 143 1.19 22.38 18.18
C GLN A 143 -0.03 22.79 18.99
N ASP A 144 -1.02 21.90 19.14
CA ASP A 144 -2.23 22.17 19.91
C ASP A 144 -1.91 22.36 21.40
N THR A 145 -1.00 21.56 21.94
CA THR A 145 -0.52 21.70 23.33
C THR A 145 0.13 23.06 23.56
N LEU A 146 0.98 23.52 22.63
CA LEU A 146 1.62 24.84 22.71
C LEU A 146 0.59 25.98 22.60
N ARG A 147 -0.38 25.86 21.67
CA ARG A 147 -1.48 26.83 21.52
C ARG A 147 -2.33 26.92 22.78
N GLN A 148 -2.66 25.79 23.40
CA GLN A 148 -3.44 25.74 24.63
C GLN A 148 -2.68 26.40 25.80
N LYS A 149 -1.38 26.08 25.97
CA LYS A 149 -0.52 26.70 27.00
C LYS A 149 -0.46 28.22 26.84
N ASN A 150 -0.27 28.70 25.61
CA ASN A 150 -0.25 30.14 25.32
C ASN A 150 -1.59 30.82 25.65
N ARG A 151 -2.73 30.15 25.40
CA ARG A 151 -4.05 30.70 25.75
C ARG A 151 -4.26 30.83 27.26
N VAL A 152 -3.72 29.92 28.06
CA VAL A 152 -3.82 29.96 29.53
C VAL A 152 -2.97 31.10 30.10
N ILE A 153 -1.75 31.31 29.60
CA ILE A 153 -0.86 32.39 30.06
C ILE A 153 -1.51 33.77 29.85
N LEU A 154 -2.19 33.99 28.72
CA LEU A 154 -2.86 35.26 28.43
C LEU A 154 -4.09 35.53 29.31
N ARG A 155 -4.68 34.49 29.92
CA ARG A 155 -5.82 34.62 30.84
C ARG A 155 -5.43 34.81 32.31
N GLY A 156 -4.19 34.50 32.68
CA GLY A 156 -3.69 34.65 34.06
C GLY A 156 -3.07 36.02 34.36
N ASN A 157 -2.97 36.90 33.37
CA ASN A 157 -2.36 38.24 33.47
C ASN A 157 -3.38 39.39 33.46
N ASN A 158 -4.66 39.14 33.78
CA ASN A 158 -5.70 40.16 33.96
C ASN A 158 -6.39 39.98 35.32
#